data_AF-A0A3C0C2W1-F1
#
_entry.id   AF-A0A3C0C2W1-F1
#
_cell.length_a   1.000
_cell.length_b   1.000
_cell.length_c   1.000
_cell.angle_alpha   90.00
_cell.angle_beta   90.00
_cell.angle_gamma   90.00
#
_symmetry.space_group_name_H-M   'P 1'
#
loop_
_entity.id
_entity.type
_entity.pdbx_description
1 polymer ?
#
loop_
_entity_poly.entity_id
_entity_poly.type
_entity_poly.pdbx_seq_one_letter_code
_entity_poly.pdbx_strand_id
1 'polypeptide(L)'
;MSSLRIAIVQMEIVPGDRRANYEKVEKTLDSKWIGSDIPTAVILPEIWDVGYVIEDSDKFGDRDASQAAEFLGKLAVRHECWFTGGSVLA
;
A
#
# COMPACT_ATOMS: atom_id res chain seq x y z
N MET A 1 -8.41 4.17 27.77
CA MET A 1 -7.53 4.58 26.66
C MET A 1 -7.41 3.38 25.73
N SER A 2 -7.60 3.56 24.42
CA SER A 2 -7.39 2.52 23.42
C SER A 2 -5.99 2.64 22.81
N SER A 3 -5.38 1.51 22.47
CA SER A 3 -4.07 1.46 21.80
C SER A 3 -4.25 1.18 20.31
N LEU A 4 -3.36 1.74 19.49
CA LEU A 4 -3.24 1.43 18.06
C LEU A 4 -1.82 0.94 17.80
N ARG A 5 -1.69 -0.17 17.08
CA ARG A 5 -0.39 -0.68 16.60
C ARG A 5 -0.16 -0.15 15.20
N ILE A 6 1.07 0.24 14.89
CA ILE A 6 1.45 0.77 13.59
C ILE A 6 2.48 -0.13 12.95
N ALA A 7 2.23 -0.54 11.70
CA ALA A 7 3.20 -1.17 10.83
C ALA A 7 3.59 -0.17 9.74
N ILE A 8 4.88 0.11 9.58
CA ILE A 8 5.38 1.03 8.56
C ILE A 8 6.05 0.21 7.47
N VAL A 9 5.53 0.28 6.25
CA VAL A 9 6.11 -0.38 5.09
C VAL A 9 7.12 0.56 4.46
N GLN A 10 8.39 0.32 4.75
CA GLN A 10 9.48 0.93 4.00
C GLN A 10 9.88 0.00 2.86
N MET A 11 9.76 0.48 1.63
CA MET A 11 10.05 -0.28 0.42
C MET A 11 10.76 0.58 -0.62
N GLU A 12 11.56 -0.07 -1.46
CA GLU A 12 12.07 0.53 -2.68
C GLU A 12 10.98 0.49 -3.76
N ILE A 13 10.70 1.64 -4.37
CA ILE A 13 9.70 1.79 -5.43
C ILE A 13 10.38 1.52 -6.78
N VAL A 14 9.75 0.69 -7.61
CA VAL A 14 10.12 0.49 -9.02
C VAL A 14 9.38 1.52 -9.88
N PRO A 15 10.06 2.50 -10.48
CA PRO A 15 9.40 3.54 -11.25
C PRO A 15 8.60 2.97 -12.44
N GLY A 16 7.33 3.36 -12.56
CA GLY A 16 6.45 2.96 -13.67
C GLY A 16 5.94 1.51 -13.63
N ASP A 17 6.26 0.70 -12.61
CA ASP A 17 5.81 -0.70 -12.52
C ASP A 17 4.89 -0.94 -11.32
N ARG A 18 3.60 -0.62 -11.52
CA ARG A 18 2.54 -0.82 -10.51
C ARG A 18 2.49 -2.25 -9.98
N ARG A 19 2.59 -3.23 -10.87
CA ARG A 19 2.50 -4.63 -10.51
C ARG A 19 3.66 -5.03 -9.60
N ALA A 20 4.89 -4.65 -9.94
CA ALA A 20 6.05 -4.96 -9.11
C ALA A 20 5.94 -4.32 -7.72
N ASN A 21 5.43 -3.09 -7.62
CA ASN A 21 5.25 -2.43 -6.32
C ASN A 21 4.12 -3.05 -5.50
N TYR A 22 3.02 -3.45 -6.12
CA TYR A 22 1.93 -4.19 -5.45
C TYR A 22 2.43 -5.53 -4.91
N GLU A 23 3.18 -6.28 -5.72
CA GLU A 23 3.80 -7.55 -5.31
C GLU A 23 4.78 -7.36 -4.13
N LYS A 24 5.54 -6.26 -4.10
CA LYS A 24 6.40 -5.92 -2.95
C LYS A 24 5.59 -5.68 -1.68
N VAL A 25 4.47 -4.94 -1.75
CA VAL A 25 3.60 -4.71 -0.59
C VAL A 25 2.98 -6.02 -0.11
N GLU A 26 2.34 -6.77 -1.00
CA GLU A 26 1.69 -8.04 -0.66
C GLU A 26 2.68 -9.04 -0.05
N LYS A 27 3.83 -9.26 -0.69
CA LYS A 27 4.86 -10.17 -0.18
C LYS A 27 5.43 -9.71 1.16
N THR A 28 5.62 -8.41 1.35
CA THR A 28 6.13 -7.86 2.61
C THR A 28 5.13 -8.10 3.74
N LEU A 29 3.84 -7.84 3.50
CA LEU A 29 2.79 -8.11 4.48
C LEU A 29 2.68 -9.61 4.74
N ASP A 30 2.46 -10.43 3.72
CA ASP A 30 2.26 -11.88 3.87
C ASP A 30 3.43 -12.58 4.58
N SER A 31 4.67 -12.14 4.36
CA SER A 31 5.85 -12.75 4.99
C SER A 31 6.15 -12.26 6.41
N LYS A 32 5.66 -11.08 6.79
CA LYS A 32 5.99 -10.43 8.08
C LYS A 32 4.78 -10.18 8.97
N TRP A 33 3.58 -10.54 8.52
CA TRP A 33 2.37 -10.31 9.29
C TRP A 33 2.39 -11.10 10.59
N ILE A 34 2.15 -10.40 11.68
CA ILE A 34 2.00 -10.98 13.01
C ILE A 34 0.67 -10.45 13.53
N GLY A 35 -0.33 -11.34 13.61
CA GLY A 35 -1.64 -11.02 14.16
C GLY A 35 -1.54 -10.42 15.56
N SER A 36 -2.49 -9.57 15.92
CA SER A 36 -2.53 -8.91 17.22
C SER A 36 -3.95 -8.55 17.58
N ASP A 37 -4.28 -8.68 18.87
CA ASP A 37 -5.57 -8.21 19.42
C ASP A 37 -5.65 -6.67 19.48
N ILE A 38 -4.52 -5.97 19.26
CA ILE A 38 -4.50 -4.52 19.13
C ILE A 38 -4.73 -4.17 17.66
N PRO A 39 -5.73 -3.32 17.33
CA PRO A 39 -5.97 -2.87 15.96
C PRO A 39 -4.68 -2.36 15.33
N THR A 40 -4.39 -2.82 14.11
CA THR A 40 -3.16 -2.50 13.41
C THR A 40 -3.46 -1.65 12.17
N ALA A 41 -2.81 -0.49 12.08
CA ALA A 41 -2.78 0.34 10.88
C ALA A 41 -1.45 0.16 10.13
N VAL A 42 -1.54 -0.15 8.85
CA VAL A 42 -0.40 -0.29 7.94
C VAL A 42 -0.23 1.00 7.15
N ILE A 43 0.97 1.58 7.21
CA ILE A 43 1.32 2.82 6.55
C ILE A 43 2.15 2.52 5.30
N LEU A 44 1.70 3.03 4.16
CA LEU A 44 2.46 2.99 2.90
C LEU A 44 3.12 4.36 2.60
N PRO A 45 4.22 4.38 1.84
CA PRO A 45 4.86 5.62 1.39
C PRO A 45 4.00 6.45 0.43
N GLU A 46 4.47 7.65 0.12
CA GLU A 46 3.94 8.47 -0.97
C GLU A 46 4.23 7.85 -2.35
N ILE A 47 3.26 7.95 -3.28
CA ILE A 47 3.28 7.50 -4.68
C ILE A 47 3.97 6.13 -4.82
N TRP A 48 3.61 5.21 -3.93
CA TRP A 48 4.30 3.94 -3.78
C TRP A 48 4.02 2.98 -4.93
N ASP A 49 2.93 3.21 -5.66
CA ASP A 49 2.46 2.33 -6.72
C ASP A 49 3.30 2.47 -7.99
N VAL A 50 3.73 3.67 -8.38
CA VAL A 50 4.52 3.87 -9.61
C VAL A 50 5.73 4.79 -9.44
N GLY A 51 5.91 5.42 -8.28
CA GLY A 51 6.96 6.40 -8.06
C GLY A 51 6.75 7.69 -8.85
N TYR A 52 7.78 8.53 -8.85
CA TYR A 52 7.73 9.90 -9.38
C TYR A 52 7.78 10.00 -10.92
N VAL A 53 7.03 9.14 -11.63
CA VAL A 53 6.83 9.20 -13.09
C VAL A 53 5.73 10.22 -13.46
N ILE A 54 5.77 11.39 -12.82
CA ILE A 54 4.69 12.40 -12.85
C ILE A 54 4.46 12.94 -14.27
N GLU A 55 5.52 13.08 -15.06
CA GLU A 55 5.43 13.55 -16.46
C GLU A 55 4.63 12.60 -17.37
N ASP A 56 4.52 11.32 -16.98
CA ASP A 56 3.80 10.27 -17.69
C ASP A 56 2.50 9.88 -16.94
N SER A 57 1.89 10.79 -16.18
CA SER A 57 0.68 10.51 -15.39
C SER A 57 -0.50 10.00 -16.23
N ASP A 58 -0.64 10.45 -17.48
CA ASP A 58 -1.68 9.94 -18.40
C ASP A 58 -1.52 8.44 -18.71
N LYS A 59 -0.27 7.93 -18.66
CA LYS A 59 0.05 6.54 -18.94
C LYS A 59 0.01 5.68 -17.68
N PHE A 60 0.53 6.21 -16.59
CA PHE A 60 0.71 5.44 -15.37
C PHE A 60 -0.36 5.69 -14.32
N GLY A 61 -1.15 6.77 -14.38
CA GLY A 61 -2.14 7.13 -13.36
C GLY A 61 -3.17 6.03 -13.09
N ASP A 62 -3.51 5.88 -11.80
CA ASP A 62 -4.62 5.07 -11.32
C ASP A 62 -5.80 6.00 -11.05
N ARG A 63 -6.63 6.20 -12.09
CA ARG A 63 -7.78 7.10 -12.01
C ARG A 63 -8.65 6.80 -10.79
N ASP A 64 -8.93 7.85 -10.03
CA ASP A 64 -9.69 7.81 -8.77
C ASP A 64 -9.08 6.88 -7.70
N ALA A 65 -7.79 6.52 -7.84
CA ALA A 65 -7.07 5.54 -7.03
C ALA A 65 -7.79 4.17 -6.93
N SER A 66 -8.55 3.80 -7.97
CA SER A 66 -9.46 2.66 -7.94
C SER A 66 -8.74 1.31 -7.81
N GLN A 67 -7.63 1.10 -8.54
CA GLN A 67 -6.83 -0.12 -8.44
C GLN A 67 -6.17 -0.23 -7.07
N ALA A 68 -5.65 0.89 -6.56
CA ALA A 68 -5.02 0.95 -5.24
C ALA A 68 -6.01 0.65 -4.13
N ALA A 69 -7.21 1.26 -4.18
CA ALA A 69 -8.28 1.01 -3.23
C ALA A 69 -8.73 -0.46 -3.24
N GLU A 70 -8.90 -1.06 -4.43
CA GLU A 70 -9.24 -2.47 -4.56
C GLU A 70 -8.15 -3.40 -3.99
N PHE A 71 -6.89 -3.14 -4.34
CA PHE A 71 -5.74 -3.92 -3.89
C PHE A 71 -5.58 -3.85 -2.37
N LEU A 72 -5.56 -2.65 -1.79
CA LEU A 72 -5.42 -2.46 -0.35
C LEU A 72 -6.63 -2.99 0.42
N GLY A 73 -7.84 -2.85 -0.14
CA GLY A 73 -9.06 -3.43 0.44
C GLY A 73 -8.98 -4.95 0.57
N LYS A 74 -8.47 -5.65 -0.45
CA LYS A 74 -8.25 -7.11 -0.39
C LYS A 74 -7.26 -7.50 0.69
N LEU A 75 -6.15 -6.77 0.83
CA LEU A 75 -5.16 -7.03 1.88
C LEU A 75 -5.69 -6.70 3.28
N ALA A 76 -6.48 -5.64 3.42
CA ALA A 76 -7.08 -5.22 4.67
C ALA A 76 -8.00 -6.31 5.24
N VAL A 77 -8.84 -6.91 4.39
CA VAL A 77 -9.71 -8.03 4.75
C VAL A 77 -8.89 -9.27 5.10
N ARG A 78 -7.85 -9.59 4.30
CA ARG A 78 -7.01 -10.79 4.51
C ARG A 78 -6.27 -10.75 5.85
N HIS A 79 -5.74 -9.58 6.22
CA HIS A 79 -4.86 -9.39 7.38
C HIS A 79 -5.57 -8.78 8.60
N GLU A 80 -6.86 -8.50 8.50
CA GLU A 80 -7.68 -7.85 9.54
C GLU A 80 -7.07 -6.53 10.03
N CYS A 81 -6.63 -5.71 9.07
CA CYS A 81 -5.92 -4.46 9.36
C CYS A 81 -6.52 -3.27 8.62
N TRP A 82 -6.10 -2.07 9.00
CA TRP A 82 -6.45 -0.83 8.31
C TRP A 82 -5.25 -0.34 7.52
N PHE A 83 -5.47 0.38 6.43
CA PHE A 83 -4.40 1.07 5.72
C PHE A 83 -4.52 2.58 5.89
N THR A 84 -3.41 3.22 6.24
CA THR A 84 -3.15 4.59 5.79
C THR A 84 -2.35 4.45 4.50
N GLY A 85 -3.06 4.34 3.38
CA GLY A 85 -2.53 3.86 2.09
C GLY A 85 -1.50 4.74 1.39
N GLY A 86 -0.93 5.73 2.09
CA GLY A 86 -0.01 6.70 1.52
C GLY A 86 -0.70 7.52 0.43
N SER A 87 -0.04 7.64 -0.71
CA SER A 87 -0.64 8.17 -1.94
C SER A 87 -0.26 7.31 -3.14
N VAL A 88 -1.02 7.47 -4.21
CA VAL A 88 -0.76 6.87 -5.52
C VAL A 88 -0.80 7.95 -6.58
N LEU A 89 -0.17 7.70 -7.73
CA LEU A 89 -0.35 8.57 -8.89
C LEU A 89 -1.75 8.31 -9.45
N ALA A 90 -2.64 9.30 -9.37
CA ALA A 90 -4.04 9.20 -9.81
C ALA A 90 -4.36 10.18 -10.95
#